data_AF-A0A090AN96-F1
#
_entry.id   AF-A0A090AN96-F1
#
_cell.length_a   1.000
_cell.length_b   1.000
_cell.length_c   1.000
_cell.angle_alpha   90.00
_cell.angle_beta   90.00
_cell.angle_gamma   90.00
#
_symmetry.space_group_name_H-M   'P 1'
#
loop_
_entity.id
_entity.type
_entity.pdbx_description
1 polymer ?
#
loop_
_entity_poly.entity_id
_entity_poly.type
_entity_poly.pdbx_seq_one_letter_code
_entity_poly.pdbx_strand_id
1 'polypeptide(L)'
;MITLKLPHSLINQLFYHAQTSPTEEICGLIGKNKANQFFCYAIPNIAIQPTCRFEMSPQQQIAALRTMREQHQNLFAIYHSHPNSEALPSWLDIKMAYYPEAFYLIISLYSKGILQLRGFQLQSAIFKEINLVIEVLQPLTLVI
;
A
#
# COMPACT_ATOMS: atom_id res chain seq x y z
N MET A 1 2.30 -20.27 -0.07
CA MET A 1 1.97 -18.89 0.38
C MET A 1 2.84 -17.93 -0.41
N ILE A 2 2.27 -16.90 -1.04
CA ILE A 2 3.05 -15.92 -1.81
C ILE A 2 3.90 -15.10 -0.84
N THR A 3 5.15 -14.84 -1.21
CA THR A 3 6.06 -13.98 -0.44
C THR A 3 6.42 -12.77 -1.29
N LEU A 4 6.14 -11.57 -0.79
CA LEU A 4 6.59 -10.32 -1.38
C LEU A 4 7.77 -9.76 -0.63
N LYS A 5 8.76 -9.34 -1.40
CA LYS A 5 9.91 -8.61 -0.90
C LYS A 5 9.74 -7.14 -1.22
N LEU A 6 9.74 -6.30 -0.19
CA LEU A 6 9.57 -4.85 -0.31
C LEU A 6 10.82 -4.17 0.24
N PRO A 7 11.39 -3.17 -0.47
CA PRO A 7 12.55 -2.46 0.01
C PRO A 7 12.17 -1.64 1.25
N HIS A 8 13.10 -1.56 2.20
CA HIS A 8 12.93 -0.78 3.42
C HIS A 8 12.54 0.69 3.15
N SER A 9 13.05 1.30 2.08
CA SER A 9 12.70 2.66 1.67
C SER A 9 11.23 2.84 1.33
N LEU A 10 10.61 1.87 0.64
CA LEU A 10 9.18 1.90 0.33
C LEU A 10 8.36 1.81 1.61
N ILE A 11 8.70 0.88 2.51
CA ILE A 11 7.98 0.71 3.77
C ILE A 11 8.03 1.99 4.60
N ASN A 12 9.19 2.64 4.69
CA ASN A 12 9.33 3.92 5.38
C ASN A 12 8.47 5.01 4.74
N GLN A 13 8.37 5.07 3.41
CA GLN A 13 7.50 6.03 2.73
C GLN A 13 6.02 5.79 3.06
N LEU A 14 5.59 4.52 3.09
CA LEU A 14 4.22 4.14 3.46
C LEU A 14 3.91 4.52 4.92
N PHE A 15 4.80 4.17 5.83
CA PHE A 15 4.68 4.50 7.25
C PHE A 15 4.71 6.00 7.52
N TYR A 16 5.57 6.74 6.82
CA TYR A 16 5.59 8.20 6.91
C TYR A 16 4.24 8.77 6.50
N HIS A 17 3.71 8.37 5.35
CA HIS A 17 2.42 8.86 4.87
C HIS A 17 1.29 8.53 5.85
N ALA A 18 1.23 7.30 6.37
CA ALA A 18 0.25 6.92 7.38
C ALA A 18 0.31 7.79 8.65
N GLN A 19 1.51 8.14 9.11
CA GLN A 19 1.69 8.99 10.29
C GLN A 19 1.32 10.46 10.03
N THR A 20 1.29 10.93 8.79
CA THR A 20 0.83 12.30 8.47
C THR A 20 -0.67 12.49 8.72
N SER A 21 -1.46 11.41 8.74
CA SER A 21 -2.88 11.43 9.11
C SER A 21 -3.20 10.28 10.08
N PRO A 22 -2.90 10.45 11.38
CA PRO A 22 -3.02 9.37 12.36
C PRO A 22 -4.46 9.06 12.76
N THR A 23 -5.43 9.89 12.38
CA THR A 23 -6.85 9.77 12.75
C THR A 23 -7.75 9.38 11.57
N GLU A 24 -7.25 9.50 10.34
CA GLU A 24 -7.99 9.22 9.12
C GLU A 24 -7.20 8.26 8.23
N GLU A 25 -7.90 7.43 7.46
CA GLU A 25 -7.28 6.54 6.50
C GLU A 25 -6.59 7.36 5.40
N ILE A 26 -5.32 7.05 5.15
CA ILE A 26 -4.65 7.45 3.92
C ILE A 26 -4.82 6.36 2.87
N CYS A 27 -4.63 6.70 1.61
CA CYS A 27 -4.62 5.70 0.55
C CYS A 27 -3.64 6.05 -0.58
N GLY A 28 -3.32 5.08 -1.41
CA GLY A 28 -2.51 5.32 -2.60
C GLY A 28 -2.24 4.07 -3.42
N LEU A 29 -1.46 4.27 -4.48
CA LEU A 29 -1.04 3.22 -5.40
C LEU A 29 0.47 3.03 -5.34
N ILE A 30 0.91 1.81 -5.58
CA ILE A 30 2.32 1.45 -5.74
C ILE A 30 2.51 0.95 -7.16
N GLY A 31 3.34 1.64 -7.93
CA GLY A 31 3.82 1.23 -9.23
C GLY A 31 5.09 0.40 -9.11
N LYS A 32 5.31 -0.52 -10.05
CA LYS A 32 6.56 -1.26 -10.18
C LYS A 32 7.00 -1.32 -11.63
N ASN A 33 8.26 -0.96 -11.90
CA ASN A 33 8.82 -1.03 -13.26
C ASN A 33 9.51 -2.38 -13.53
N LYS A 34 9.95 -2.60 -14.78
CA LYS A 34 10.68 -3.81 -15.18
C LYS A 34 12.03 -4.00 -14.47
N ALA A 35 12.62 -2.93 -13.94
CA ALA A 35 13.85 -2.98 -13.16
C ALA A 35 13.61 -3.30 -11.67
N ASN A 36 12.39 -3.73 -11.30
CA ASN A 36 11.97 -4.02 -9.93
C ASN A 36 12.01 -2.82 -8.96
N GLN A 37 12.03 -1.59 -9.48
CA GLN A 37 11.91 -0.39 -8.65
C GLN A 37 10.44 -0.11 -8.34
N PHE A 38 10.18 0.35 -7.11
CA PHE A 38 8.85 0.66 -6.60
C PHE A 38 8.66 2.18 -6.54
N PHE A 39 7.44 2.62 -6.85
CA PHE A 39 7.05 4.03 -6.90
C PHE A 39 5.74 4.20 -6.15
N CYS A 40 5.69 5.09 -5.16
CA CYS A 40 4.50 5.30 -4.35
C CYS A 40 3.79 6.60 -4.76
N TYR A 41 2.50 6.47 -5.02
CA TYR A 41 1.59 7.54 -5.43
C TYR A 41 0.53 7.72 -4.35
N ALA A 42 0.75 8.68 -3.45
CA ALA A 42 -0.26 9.06 -2.46
C ALA A 42 -1.46 9.68 -3.16
N ILE A 43 -2.67 9.23 -2.80
CA ILE A 43 -3.92 9.73 -3.35
C ILE A 43 -4.78 10.26 -2.20
N PRO A 44 -5.36 11.47 -2.33
CA PRO A 44 -6.28 11.99 -1.32
C PRO A 44 -7.45 11.04 -1.09
N ASN A 45 -7.71 10.75 0.19
CA ASN A 45 -8.93 10.12 0.64
C ASN A 45 -10.06 11.15 0.67
N ILE A 46 -11.09 10.96 -0.16
CA ILE A 46 -12.27 11.84 -0.27
C ILE A 46 -13.53 11.20 0.34
N ALA A 47 -13.38 10.13 1.12
CA ALA A 47 -14.51 9.47 1.77
C ALA A 47 -15.26 10.42 2.71
N ILE A 48 -16.58 10.27 2.78
CA ILE A 48 -17.43 11.01 3.72
C ILE A 48 -17.05 10.72 5.18
N GLN A 49 -16.60 9.49 5.47
CA GLN A 49 -16.16 9.05 6.79
C GLN A 49 -14.72 8.53 6.71
N PRO A 50 -13.72 9.42 6.61
CA PRO A 50 -12.34 9.02 6.35
C PRO A 50 -11.70 8.32 7.56
N THR A 51 -12.33 8.31 8.73
CA THR A 51 -11.82 7.67 9.95
C THR A 51 -11.93 6.13 9.95
N CYS A 52 -12.71 5.55 9.03
CA CYS A 52 -12.98 4.11 8.96
C CYS A 52 -13.11 3.55 7.54
N ARG A 53 -12.84 4.37 6.51
CA ARG A 53 -12.78 3.95 5.12
C ARG A 53 -11.99 4.93 4.26
N PHE A 54 -11.52 4.46 3.12
CA PHE A 54 -10.96 5.30 2.07
C PHE A 54 -11.80 5.29 0.79
N GLU A 55 -11.77 6.41 0.09
CA GLU A 55 -12.27 6.58 -1.26
C GLU A 55 -11.27 7.44 -2.01
N MET A 56 -10.57 6.87 -2.99
CA MET A 56 -9.56 7.59 -3.75
C MET A 56 -10.19 8.70 -4.60
N SER A 57 -9.61 9.90 -4.58
CA SER A 57 -9.95 10.95 -5.54
C SER A 57 -9.84 10.41 -6.98
N PRO A 58 -10.94 10.33 -7.76
CA PRO A 58 -10.92 9.71 -9.09
C PRO A 58 -9.97 10.42 -10.05
N GLN A 59 -9.92 11.76 -9.98
CA GLN A 59 -9.01 12.56 -10.81
C GLN A 59 -7.55 12.24 -10.52
N GLN A 60 -7.16 12.17 -9.25
CA GLN A 60 -5.78 11.88 -8.85
C GLN A 60 -5.42 10.42 -9.11
N GLN A 61 -6.36 9.49 -8.93
CA GLN A 61 -6.17 8.08 -9.29
C GLN A 61 -5.92 7.91 -10.79
N ILE A 62 -6.71 8.56 -11.64
CA ILE A 62 -6.52 8.54 -13.10
C ILE A 62 -5.17 9.15 -13.47
N ALA A 63 -4.78 10.27 -12.84
CA ALA A 63 -3.49 10.90 -13.06
C ALA A 63 -2.32 9.97 -12.69
N ALA A 64 -2.36 9.34 -11.50
CA ALA A 64 -1.34 8.39 -11.06
C ALA A 64 -1.22 7.20 -12.02
N LEU A 65 -2.33 6.60 -12.45
CA LEU A 65 -2.33 5.50 -13.41
C LEU A 65 -1.82 5.92 -14.79
N ARG A 66 -2.07 7.17 -15.22
CA ARG A 66 -1.47 7.73 -16.45
C ARG A 66 0.04 7.85 -16.32
N THR A 67 0.52 8.44 -15.23
CA THR A 67 1.96 8.55 -14.96
C THR A 67 2.63 7.18 -14.89
N MET A 68 2.01 6.18 -14.27
CA MET A 68 2.54 4.80 -14.26
C MET A 68 2.76 4.28 -15.68
N ARG A 69 1.78 4.43 -16.57
CA ARG A 69 1.91 3.99 -17.97
C ARG A 69 3.03 4.73 -18.71
N GLU A 70 3.11 6.05 -18.56
CA GLU A 70 4.13 6.89 -19.19
C GLU A 70 5.55 6.53 -18.70
N GLN A 71 5.68 6.11 -17.44
CA GLN A 71 6.94 5.71 -16.81
C GLN A 71 7.22 4.20 -16.93
N HIS A 72 6.46 3.48 -17.76
CA HIS A 72 6.59 2.02 -17.94
C HIS A 72 6.50 1.21 -16.64
N GLN A 73 5.62 1.63 -15.74
CA GLN A 73 5.30 0.97 -14.48
C GLN A 73 3.96 0.24 -14.60
N ASN A 74 3.86 -0.90 -13.91
CA ASN A 74 2.60 -1.60 -13.71
C ASN A 74 2.06 -1.31 -12.31
N LEU A 75 0.75 -1.29 -12.15
CA LEU A 75 0.12 -1.24 -10.82
C LEU A 75 0.50 -2.52 -10.06
N PHE A 76 1.29 -2.36 -9.00
CA PHE A 76 1.78 -3.45 -8.16
C PHE A 76 0.90 -3.66 -6.94
N ALA A 77 0.56 -2.58 -6.24
CA ALA A 77 -0.27 -2.66 -5.05
C ALA A 77 -1.14 -1.42 -4.86
N ILE A 78 -2.22 -1.61 -4.11
CA ILE A 78 -3.01 -0.55 -3.49
C ILE A 78 -2.67 -0.59 -2.01
N TYR A 79 -2.49 0.57 -1.37
CA TYR A 79 -2.29 0.62 0.06
C TYR A 79 -3.23 1.62 0.72
N HIS A 80 -3.55 1.34 1.98
CA HIS A 80 -4.28 2.25 2.86
C HIS A 80 -3.87 2.04 4.32
N SER A 81 -4.31 2.95 5.19
CA SER A 81 -4.07 2.85 6.63
C SER A 81 -5.37 2.61 7.40
N HIS A 82 -5.24 1.91 8.52
CA HIS A 82 -6.26 1.74 9.54
C HIS A 82 -5.82 2.47 10.81
N PRO A 83 -6.39 3.66 11.09
CA PRO A 83 -6.09 4.42 12.30
C PRO A 83 -6.46 3.66 13.59
N ASN A 84 -7.61 2.97 13.55
CA ASN A 84 -8.29 2.49 14.76
C ASN A 84 -8.47 0.96 14.81
N SER A 85 -7.88 0.21 13.88
CA SER A 85 -8.03 -1.25 13.80
C SER A 85 -6.75 -1.93 13.32
N GLU A 86 -6.68 -3.25 13.51
CA GLU A 86 -5.57 -4.07 13.03
C GLU A 86 -5.42 -4.01 11.51
N ALA A 87 -4.25 -4.44 11.01
CA ALA A 87 -3.94 -4.47 9.59
C ALA A 87 -4.61 -5.67 8.89
N LEU A 88 -5.93 -5.75 8.99
CA LEU A 88 -6.79 -6.78 8.39
C LEU A 88 -7.83 -6.12 7.50
N PRO A 89 -8.15 -6.69 6.32
CA PRO A 89 -9.15 -6.11 5.43
C PRO A 89 -10.53 -6.08 6.11
N SER A 90 -11.14 -4.90 6.12
CA SER A 90 -12.52 -4.70 6.55
C SER A 90 -13.49 -5.25 5.51
N TRP A 91 -14.77 -5.46 5.87
CA TRP A 91 -15.80 -5.84 4.91
C TRP A 91 -15.90 -4.87 3.72
N LEU A 92 -15.66 -3.57 3.97
CA LEU A 92 -15.74 -2.57 2.93
C LEU A 92 -14.55 -2.67 1.95
N ASP A 93 -13.35 -2.96 2.45
CA ASP A 93 -12.16 -3.20 1.61
C ASP A 93 -12.41 -4.36 0.63
N ILE A 94 -13.02 -5.45 1.12
CA ILE A 94 -13.40 -6.61 0.30
C ILE A 94 -14.35 -6.19 -0.82
N LYS A 95 -15.37 -5.39 -0.48
CA LYS A 95 -16.40 -4.96 -1.43
C LYS A 95 -15.86 -3.98 -2.48
N MET A 96 -14.84 -3.19 -2.13
CA MET A 96 -14.27 -2.14 -2.97
C MET A 96 -12.97 -2.56 -3.69
N ALA A 97 -12.56 -3.83 -3.57
CA ALA A 97 -11.37 -4.38 -4.20
C ALA A 97 -11.59 -4.67 -5.71
N TYR A 98 -11.57 -3.62 -6.53
CA TYR A 98 -11.79 -3.72 -7.98
C TYR A 98 -10.57 -4.12 -8.81
N TYR A 99 -9.39 -4.26 -8.19
CA TYR A 99 -8.13 -4.61 -8.85
C TYR A 99 -7.65 -5.98 -8.35
N PRO A 100 -8.14 -7.10 -8.92
CA PRO A 100 -7.82 -8.44 -8.41
C PRO A 100 -6.34 -8.82 -8.58
N GLU A 101 -5.68 -8.26 -9.59
CA GLU A 101 -4.26 -8.51 -9.89
C GLU A 101 -3.30 -7.72 -8.98
N ALA A 102 -3.78 -6.69 -8.29
CA ALA A 102 -2.96 -5.89 -7.39
C ALA A 102 -2.86 -6.55 -6.00
N PHE A 103 -1.74 -6.31 -5.33
CA PHE A 103 -1.65 -6.58 -3.90
C PHE A 103 -2.32 -5.47 -3.10
N TYR A 104 -2.79 -5.79 -1.91
CA TYR A 104 -3.41 -4.84 -0.99
C TYR A 104 -2.58 -4.79 0.27
N LEU A 105 -2.04 -3.63 0.59
CA LEU A 105 -1.19 -3.42 1.75
C LEU A 105 -1.94 -2.57 2.78
N ILE A 106 -2.03 -3.06 4.00
CA ILE A 106 -2.76 -2.39 5.08
C ILE A 106 -1.77 -2.00 6.16
N ILE A 107 -1.77 -0.72 6.51
CA ILE A 107 -0.93 -0.15 7.57
C ILE A 107 -1.81 0.09 8.80
N SER A 108 -1.58 -0.60 9.90
CA SER A 108 -2.27 -0.32 11.16
C SER A 108 -1.47 0.62 12.05
N LEU A 109 -2.16 1.60 12.62
CA LEU A 109 -1.67 2.50 13.67
C LEU A 109 -2.31 2.19 15.04
N TYR A 110 -3.12 1.13 15.11
CA TYR A 110 -3.96 0.82 16.29
C TYR A 110 -3.13 0.57 17.56
N SER A 111 -1.97 -0.06 17.41
CA SER A 111 -1.06 -0.32 18.53
C SER A 111 -0.23 0.91 18.83
N LYS A 112 -0.38 1.49 20.02
CA LYS A 112 0.33 2.72 20.41
C LYS A 112 1.84 2.56 20.25
N GLY A 113 2.42 3.35 19.35
CA GLY A 113 3.86 3.37 19.07
C GLY A 113 4.36 2.25 18.16
N ILE A 114 3.47 1.42 17.59
CA ILE A 114 3.83 0.32 16.70
C ILE A 114 3.04 0.44 15.40
N LEU A 115 3.75 0.62 14.29
CA LEU A 115 3.17 0.52 12.95
C LEU A 115 3.27 -0.92 12.46
N GLN A 116 2.17 -1.46 11.98
CA GLN A 116 2.12 -2.81 11.40
C GLN A 116 1.76 -2.72 9.93
N LEU A 117 2.54 -3.37 9.06
CA LEU A 117 2.22 -3.53 7.65
C LEU A 117 1.87 -5.00 7.37
N ARG A 118 0.70 -5.25 6.79
CA ARG A 118 0.30 -6.58 6.30
C ARG A 118 -0.10 -6.52 4.84
N GLY A 119 0.09 -7.64 4.14
CA GLY A 119 -0.16 -7.74 2.71
C GLY A 119 -1.21 -8.80 2.43
N PHE A 120 -2.05 -8.53 1.44
CA PHE A 120 -3.11 -9.43 1.00
C PHE A 120 -3.20 -9.47 -0.52
N GLN A 121 -3.75 -10.55 -1.04
CA GLN A 121 -4.13 -10.70 -2.44
C GLN A 121 -5.57 -11.15 -2.53
N LEU A 122 -6.33 -10.56 -3.45
CA LEU A 122 -7.68 -11.01 -3.74
C LEU A 122 -7.64 -12.27 -4.61
N GLN A 123 -8.15 -13.39 -4.08
CA GLN A 123 -8.25 -14.66 -4.80
C GLN A 123 -9.68 -15.18 -4.69
N SER A 124 -10.38 -15.33 -5.82
CA SER A 124 -11.77 -15.81 -5.86
C SER A 124 -12.70 -15.02 -4.92
N ALA A 125 -12.58 -13.70 -4.92
CA ALA A 125 -13.30 -12.76 -4.04
C ALA A 125 -13.00 -12.89 -2.54
N ILE A 126 -11.93 -13.62 -2.17
CA ILE A 126 -11.46 -13.75 -0.78
C ILE A 126 -10.07 -13.17 -0.67
N PHE A 127 -9.85 -12.31 0.33
CA PHE A 127 -8.50 -11.86 0.65
C PHE A 127 -7.71 -12.96 1.34
N LYS A 128 -6.58 -13.32 0.74
CA LYS A 128 -5.59 -14.19 1.37
C LYS A 128 -4.37 -13.38 1.77
N GLU A 129 -3.97 -13.54 3.02
CA GLU A 129 -2.73 -12.95 3.49
C GLU A 129 -1.53 -13.54 2.76
N ILE A 130 -0.56 -12.67 2.51
CA ILE A 130 0.73 -13.00 1.91
C ILE A 130 1.85 -12.65 2.88
N ASN A 131 2.97 -13.33 2.75
CA ASN A 131 4.13 -13.05 3.57
C ASN A 131 4.85 -11.80 3.05
N LEU A 132 5.14 -10.83 3.91
CA LEU A 132 5.95 -9.65 3.59
C LEU A 132 7.34 -9.80 4.19
N VAL A 133 8.37 -9.68 3.36
CA VAL A 133 9.78 -9.68 3.76
C VAL A 133 10.38 -8.32 3.44
N ILE A 134 11.02 -7.72 4.42
CA ILE A 134 11.70 -6.43 4.26
C ILE A 134 13.08 -6.69 3.66
N GLU A 135 13.33 -6.16 2.47
CA GLU A 135 14.67 -6.13 1.89
C GLU A 135 15.45 -4.97 2.50
N VAL A 136 16.41 -5.32 3.36
CA VAL A 136 17.47 -4.41 3.77
C VAL A 136 18.49 -4.42 2.64
N LEU A 137 18.75 -3.26 2.02
CA LEU A 137 19.87 -3.12 1.10
C LEU A 137 21.13 -3.54 1.86
N GLN A 138 21.82 -4.58 1.40
CA GLN A 138 23.14 -4.87 1.91
C GLN A 138 23.99 -3.60 1.71
N PRO A 139 24.74 -3.14 2.73
CA PRO A 139 25.68 -2.06 2.49
C PRO A 139 26.57 -2.50 1.33
N LEU A 140 26.74 -1.62 0.33
CA LEU A 140 27.78 -1.78 -0.67
C LEU A 140 29.07 -1.95 0.10
N THR A 141 29.58 -3.19 0.18
CA THR A 141 30.95 -3.42 0.58
C THR A 141 31.78 -2.66 -0.45
N LEU A 142 32.30 -1.49 -0.09
CA LEU A 142 33.36 -0.86 -0.84
C LEU A 142 34.52 -1.84 -0.80
N VAL A 143 34.63 -2.65 -1.84
CA VAL A 143 35.85 -3.35 -2.16
C VAL A 143 36.67 -2.32 -2.94
N ILE A 144 37.70 -1.84 -2.24
CA ILE A 144 38.82 -0.94 -2.60
C ILE A 144 38.52 0.53 -2.88
#